data_AF-A0A183L2Y3-F1
#
_entry.id   AF-A0A183L2Y3-F1
#
_cell.length_a   1.000
_cell.length_b   1.000
_cell.length_c   1.000
_cell.angle_alpha   90.00
_cell.angle_beta   90.00
_cell.angle_gamma   90.00
#
_symmetry.space_group_name_H-M   'P 1'
#
loop_
_entity.id
_entity.type
_entity.pdbx_description
1 polymer ?
#
loop_
_entity_poly.entity_id
_entity_poly.type
_entity_poly.pdbx_seq_one_letter_code
_entity_poly.pdbx_strand_id
1 'polypeptide(L)'
;MYEFYLLEQKYIQLISNIIPSYSVCFYVVFVVHQFPSDNVWGDITMKLEGTGRVLLQLDAEVNVEYKEMQKMPKNPLDTEQVYRSFEIECTPGFLSRNNSIMIMTACGRWVGTTGIEPLPQSGMAVFEIGLPTGFIVLNDDLRRYVNSLMVPNLRYARANSRYVHFFFDT
;
A
#
# COMPACT_ATOMS: atom_id res chain seq x y z
N MET A 1 9.23 -23.61 1.56
CA MET A 1 10.56 -23.66 2.22
C MET A 1 11.60 -23.83 1.12
N TYR A 2 12.81 -23.27 1.33
CA TYR A 2 13.97 -23.09 0.43
C TYR A 2 14.09 -21.72 -0.26
N GLU A 3 15.14 -21.00 0.15
CA GLU A 3 15.63 -19.67 -0.26
C GLU A 3 16.80 -19.79 -1.27
N PHE A 4 17.04 -18.71 -2.04
CA PHE A 4 18.31 -18.43 -2.72
C PHE A 4 18.72 -16.95 -2.55
N TYR A 5 20.02 -16.74 -2.67
CA TYR A 5 20.84 -15.63 -2.17
C TYR A 5 20.78 -14.33 -2.98
N LEU A 6 20.96 -13.20 -2.29
CA LEU A 6 21.08 -11.83 -2.82
C LEU A 6 22.56 -11.37 -2.84
N LEU A 7 22.96 -10.69 -3.92
CA LEU A 7 24.27 -10.05 -4.09
C LEU A 7 24.13 -8.52 -3.98
N GLU A 8 25.00 -7.93 -3.14
CA GLU A 8 25.20 -6.49 -2.90
C GLU A 8 25.39 -5.66 -4.19
N GLN A 9 25.03 -4.36 -4.14
CA GLN A 9 25.97 -3.27 -4.43
C GLN A 9 25.59 -1.96 -3.71
N LYS A 10 26.60 -1.38 -3.01
CA LYS A 10 26.66 -0.06 -2.36
C LYS A 10 26.82 1.09 -3.36
N TYR A 11 26.59 2.34 -2.90
CA TYR A 11 27.44 3.57 -2.98
C TYR A 11 26.53 4.81 -2.77
N ILE A 12 26.53 5.49 -1.61
CA ILE A 12 27.36 6.63 -1.11
C ILE A 12 27.28 7.96 -1.90
N GLN A 13 26.66 8.96 -1.22
CA GLN A 13 26.81 10.43 -1.16
C GLN A 13 27.09 11.30 -2.40
N LEU A 14 26.40 12.44 -2.49
CA LEU A 14 27.01 13.78 -2.62
C LEU A 14 26.05 14.90 -2.20
N ILE A 15 26.62 15.86 -1.44
CA ILE A 15 26.01 17.06 -0.87
C ILE A 15 25.69 18.09 -1.97
N SER A 16 24.54 18.75 -1.91
CA SER A 16 24.37 20.06 -2.55
C SER A 16 23.55 21.01 -1.66
N ASN A 17 24.21 22.06 -1.18
CA ASN A 17 23.58 23.23 -0.55
C ASN A 17 23.24 24.22 -1.65
N ILE A 18 22.00 24.19 -2.13
CA ILE A 18 21.39 25.24 -2.94
C ILE A 18 20.09 25.61 -2.23
N ILE A 19 19.95 26.87 -1.82
CA ILE A 19 18.70 27.38 -1.22
C ILE A 19 17.87 27.94 -2.38
N PRO A 20 16.78 27.28 -2.80
CA PRO A 20 16.00 27.76 -3.90
C PRO A 20 14.96 28.80 -3.43
N SER A 21 14.87 29.93 -4.13
CA SER A 21 13.84 30.96 -3.91
C SER A 21 12.90 31.05 -5.11
N TYR A 22 11.60 31.08 -4.86
CA TYR A 22 10.57 31.10 -5.90
C TYR A 22 9.52 32.18 -5.61
N SER A 23 9.05 32.83 -6.67
CA SER A 23 7.93 33.76 -6.62
C SER A 23 6.77 33.18 -7.43
N VAL A 24 5.68 32.82 -6.75
CA VAL A 24 4.45 32.35 -7.40
C VAL A 24 3.57 33.58 -7.65
N CYS A 25 3.41 33.96 -8.92
CA CYS A 25 2.60 35.12 -9.32
C CYS A 25 1.23 34.65 -9.87
N PHE A 26 0.16 35.31 -9.42
CA PHE A 26 -1.22 34.93 -9.71
C PHE A 26 -1.58 35.10 -11.21
N TYR A 27 -1.47 34.01 -11.96
CA TYR A 27 -2.46 33.63 -12.97
C TYR A 27 -3.05 32.30 -12.50
N VAL A 28 -4.35 32.09 -12.69
CA VAL A 28 -5.09 30.90 -12.22
C VAL A 28 -4.53 29.63 -12.86
N VAL A 29 -3.44 29.14 -12.28
CA VAL A 29 -2.71 27.94 -12.72
C VAL A 29 -2.37 27.19 -11.44
N PHE A 30 -2.95 26.00 -11.28
CA PHE A 30 -2.54 25.05 -10.26
C PHE A 30 -1.16 24.52 -10.65
N VAL A 31 -0.09 25.24 -10.29
CA VAL A 31 1.29 24.79 -10.52
C VAL A 31 1.74 24.00 -9.31
N VAL A 32 1.88 22.69 -9.48
CA VAL A 32 2.53 21.82 -8.49
C VAL A 32 4.03 21.96 -8.65
N HIS A 33 4.71 22.39 -7.59
CA HIS A 33 6.17 22.34 -7.52
C HIS A 33 6.57 21.22 -6.57
N GLN A 34 7.41 20.30 -7.04
CA GLN A 34 7.96 19.21 -6.24
C GLN A 34 9.39 19.54 -5.83
N PHE A 35 9.65 19.51 -4.52
CA PHE A 35 10.95 19.71 -3.91
C PHE A 35 11.10 18.74 -2.74
N PRO A 36 12.31 18.28 -2.40
CA PRO A 36 13.61 18.44 -3.06
C PRO A 36 13.78 17.53 -4.31
N SER A 37 14.94 17.58 -4.99
CA SER A 37 15.31 16.53 -5.96
C SER A 37 15.43 15.19 -5.24
N ASP A 38 15.23 14.08 -5.97
CA ASP A 38 15.38 12.73 -5.42
C ASP A 38 16.69 12.59 -4.63
N ASN A 39 16.61 11.99 -3.44
CA ASN A 39 17.75 11.63 -2.57
C ASN A 39 18.40 12.78 -1.76
N VAL A 40 17.63 13.79 -1.35
CA VAL A 40 18.10 14.80 -0.38
C VAL A 40 17.52 14.52 1.01
N TRP A 41 18.40 14.48 2.01
CA TRP A 41 18.07 14.26 3.42
C TRP A 41 18.48 15.50 4.21
N GLY A 42 17.59 16.05 5.03
CA GLY A 42 17.91 17.25 5.81
C GLY A 42 16.69 17.93 6.42
N ASP A 43 16.94 19.05 7.09
CA ASP A 43 15.89 19.93 7.60
C ASP A 43 15.31 20.78 6.45
N ILE A 44 13.98 20.90 6.41
CA ILE A 44 13.26 21.67 5.40
C ILE A 44 12.65 22.88 6.11
N THR A 45 13.31 24.03 5.97
CA THR A 45 12.76 25.31 6.41
C THR A 45 12.13 26.03 5.23
N MET A 46 10.84 26.37 5.34
CA MET A 46 10.13 27.10 4.31
C MET A 46 9.63 28.44 4.84
N LYS A 47 9.85 29.50 4.06
CA LYS A 47 9.39 30.86 4.34
C LYS A 47 8.39 31.29 3.28
N LEU A 48 7.19 31.67 3.70
CA LEU A 48 6.13 32.17 2.82
C LEU A 48 5.86 33.64 3.15
N GLU A 49 5.88 34.50 2.13
CA GLU A 49 5.56 35.92 2.24
C GLU A 49 4.58 36.31 1.13
N GLY A 50 3.57 37.13 1.45
CA GLY A 50 2.62 37.65 0.47
C GLY A 50 1.15 37.45 0.86
N THR A 51 0.27 37.63 -0.12
CA THR A 51 -1.19 37.43 0.01
C THR A 51 -1.64 36.27 -0.87
N GLY A 52 -2.42 35.34 -0.30
CA GLY A 52 -2.85 34.13 -0.98
C GLY A 52 -2.98 32.93 -0.03
N ARG A 53 -3.23 31.75 -0.59
CA ARG A 53 -3.23 30.46 0.13
C ARG A 53 -2.33 29.49 -0.60
N VAL A 54 -1.56 28.71 0.14
CA VAL A 54 -0.70 27.64 -0.37
C VAL A 54 -1.01 26.37 0.42
N LEU A 55 -1.10 25.24 -0.28
CA LEU A 55 -1.13 23.91 0.33
C LEU A 55 0.26 23.32 0.23
N LEU A 56 0.74 22.76 1.33
CA LEU A 56 2.04 22.10 1.41
C LEU A 56 1.78 20.65 1.77
N GLN A 57 2.37 19.75 0.99
CA GLN A 57 2.32 18.33 1.24
C GLN A 57 3.76 17.81 1.22
N LEU A 58 4.19 17.24 2.34
CA LEU A 58 5.45 16.54 2.46
C LEU A 58 5.17 15.04 2.34
N ASP A 59 5.85 14.38 1.42
CA ASP A 59 5.83 12.94 1.29
C ASP A 59 7.26 12.41 1.37
N ALA A 60 7.47 11.36 2.17
CA ALA A 60 8.79 10.83 2.48
C ALA A 60 8.72 9.30 2.52
N GLU A 61 9.28 8.68 1.49
CA GLU A 61 9.35 7.22 1.35
C GLU A 61 10.76 6.74 1.66
N VAL A 62 10.85 5.75 2.55
CA VAL A 62 12.12 5.08 2.88
C VAL A 62 11.92 3.57 2.80
N ASN A 63 12.84 2.90 2.11
CA ASN A 63 12.86 1.45 2.09
C ASN A 63 13.51 0.94 3.37
N VAL A 64 12.81 0.06 4.09
CA VAL A 64 13.30 -0.57 5.31
C VAL A 64 13.48 -2.06 5.08
N GLU A 65 14.64 -2.58 5.46
CA GLU A 65 14.98 -4.01 5.30
C GLU A 65 14.41 -4.86 6.43
N TYR A 66 14.44 -4.35 7.66
CA TYR A 66 14.04 -5.09 8.85
C TYR A 66 12.57 -4.84 9.21
N LYS A 67 11.84 -5.91 9.57
CA LYS A 67 10.42 -5.85 9.93
C LYS A 67 10.14 -4.93 11.12
N GLU A 68 11.07 -4.82 12.05
CA GLU A 68 10.97 -3.95 13.23
C GLU A 68 11.07 -2.45 12.90
N MET A 69 11.66 -2.11 11.76
CA MET A 69 11.71 -0.74 11.23
C MET A 69 10.47 -0.39 10.40
N GLN A 70 9.64 -1.38 10.06
CA GLN A 70 8.38 -1.14 9.35
C GLN A 70 7.40 -0.42 10.27
N LYS A 71 6.87 0.71 9.80
CA LYS A 71 5.80 1.42 10.50
C LYS A 71 4.54 0.56 10.46
N MET A 72 4.24 -0.10 11.57
CA MET A 72 2.95 -0.73 11.80
C MET A 72 1.97 0.30 12.37
N PRO A 73 0.65 0.16 12.13
CA PRO A 73 -0.33 0.94 12.83
C PRO A 73 -0.19 0.66 14.34
N LYS A 74 0.13 1.69 15.13
CA LYS A 74 0.33 1.61 16.58
C LYS A 74 -0.82 2.30 17.31
N ASN A 75 -1.11 1.87 18.53
CA ASN A 75 -2.12 2.53 19.36
C ASN A 75 -1.62 3.94 19.76
N PRO A 76 -2.41 5.01 19.57
CA PRO A 76 -2.03 6.37 19.99
C PRO A 76 -1.85 6.53 21.51
N LEU A 77 -2.45 5.66 22.32
CA LEU A 77 -2.31 5.66 23.80
C LEU A 77 -1.14 4.78 24.29
N ASP A 78 -0.75 3.77 23.52
CA ASP A 78 0.31 2.82 23.86
C ASP A 78 1.11 2.44 22.60
N THR A 79 2.30 3.03 22.45
CA THR A 79 3.15 2.86 21.27
C THR A 79 3.80 1.47 21.15
N GLU A 80 3.63 0.60 22.14
CA GLU A 80 4.09 -0.80 22.08
C GLU A 80 3.02 -1.73 21.47
N GLN A 81 1.75 -1.34 21.53
CA GLN A 81 0.66 -2.15 21.00
C GLN A 81 0.41 -1.93 19.51
N VAL A 82 0.42 -3.02 18.75
CA VAL A 82 0.11 -3.03 17.32
C VAL A 82 -1.41 -3.06 17.11
N TYR A 83 -1.90 -2.12 16.32
CA TYR A 83 -3.30 -1.89 16.07
C TYR A 83 -3.71 -2.36 14.67
N ARG A 84 -4.00 -3.66 14.53
CA ARG A 84 -4.42 -4.24 13.26
C ARG A 84 -5.94 -4.29 13.17
N SER A 85 -6.50 -3.79 12.06
CA SER A 85 -7.94 -3.89 11.78
C SER A 85 -8.31 -5.21 11.11
N PHE A 86 -7.40 -5.78 10.32
CA PHE A 86 -7.57 -7.06 9.63
C PHE A 86 -6.40 -7.99 9.88
N GLU A 87 -6.73 -9.27 10.04
CA GLU A 87 -5.79 -10.38 10.02
C GLU A 87 -5.94 -11.07 8.68
N ILE A 88 -4.85 -11.17 7.91
CA ILE A 88 -4.85 -11.67 6.54
C ILE A 88 -3.79 -12.75 6.43
N GLU A 89 -4.19 -13.89 5.88
CA GLU A 89 -3.33 -15.02 5.58
C GLU A 89 -3.49 -15.39 4.10
N CYS A 90 -2.37 -15.43 3.38
CA CYS A 90 -2.36 -15.78 1.96
C CYS A 90 -1.46 -17.00 1.75
N THR A 91 -2.03 -18.07 1.20
CA THR A 91 -1.31 -19.30 0.91
C THR A 91 -1.41 -19.62 -0.59
N PRO A 92 -0.30 -19.47 -1.35
CA PRO A 92 -0.26 -19.87 -2.75
C PRO A 92 0.04 -21.38 -2.86
N GLY A 93 -0.83 -22.10 -3.55
CA GLY A 93 -0.63 -23.47 -4.01
C GLY A 93 -0.34 -23.50 -5.50
N PHE A 94 0.61 -24.34 -5.92
CA PHE A 94 0.93 -24.56 -7.32
C PHE A 94 0.63 -26.00 -7.69
N LEU A 95 -0.07 -26.19 -8.81
CA LEU A 95 -0.47 -27.49 -9.34
C LEU A 95 -0.05 -27.61 -10.80
N SER A 96 -0.21 -28.82 -11.35
CA SER A 96 0.14 -29.19 -12.74
C SER A 96 1.62 -29.45 -12.99
N ARG A 97 1.91 -30.07 -14.15
CA ARG A 97 3.26 -30.26 -14.68
C ARG A 97 3.82 -28.86 -15.01
N ASN A 98 4.93 -28.49 -14.38
CA ASN A 98 5.57 -27.17 -14.47
C ASN A 98 4.86 -26.02 -13.71
N ASN A 99 4.01 -26.30 -12.72
CA ASN A 99 3.37 -25.27 -11.88
C ASN A 99 2.57 -24.24 -12.70
N SER A 100 1.99 -24.68 -13.81
CA SER A 100 1.24 -23.81 -14.74
C SER A 100 -0.09 -23.33 -14.16
N ILE A 101 -0.57 -23.93 -13.07
CA ILE A 101 -1.81 -23.57 -12.38
C ILE A 101 -1.44 -23.11 -10.98
N MET A 102 -1.86 -21.90 -10.62
CA MET A 102 -1.74 -21.37 -9.25
C MET A 102 -3.13 -21.28 -8.65
N ILE A 103 -3.30 -21.87 -7.47
CA ILE A 103 -4.49 -21.72 -6.63
C ILE A 103 -4.04 -20.93 -5.41
N MET A 104 -4.50 -19.69 -5.28
CA MET A 104 -4.16 -18.85 -4.15
C MET A 104 -5.38 -18.72 -3.24
N THR A 105 -5.21 -19.14 -1.99
CA THR A 105 -6.24 -19.01 -0.95
C THR A 105 -5.86 -17.85 -0.04
N ALA A 106 -6.69 -16.81 -0.04
CA ALA A 106 -6.55 -15.67 0.84
C ALA A 106 -7.71 -15.66 1.85
N CYS A 107 -7.37 -15.73 3.13
CA CYS A 107 -8.30 -15.67 4.24
C CYS A 107 -8.10 -14.34 4.97
N GLY A 108 -9.17 -13.59 5.15
CA GLY A 108 -9.17 -12.33 5.89
C GLY A 108 -10.20 -12.35 6.98
N ARG A 109 -9.83 -11.93 8.19
CA ARG A 109 -10.75 -11.79 9.33
C ARG A 109 -10.66 -10.39 9.92
N TRP A 110 -11.82 -9.83 10.23
CA TRP A 110 -11.92 -8.59 11.01
C TRP A 110 -11.46 -8.84 12.45
N VAL A 111 -10.48 -8.05 12.89
CA VAL A 111 -9.91 -8.06 14.26
C VAL A 111 -10.07 -6.71 14.95
N GLY A 112 -10.82 -5.77 14.36
CA GLY A 112 -10.96 -4.37 14.78
C GLY A 112 -11.67 -4.12 16.11
N THR A 113 -11.44 -4.98 17.10
CA THR A 113 -11.77 -4.78 18.52
C THR A 113 -10.78 -3.87 19.24
N THR A 114 -9.68 -3.47 18.59
CA THR A 114 -8.70 -2.56 19.19
C THR A 114 -9.18 -1.10 19.19
N GLY A 115 -10.29 -0.80 18.48
CA GLY A 115 -11.06 0.47 18.44
C GLY A 115 -11.02 1.34 19.70
N ILE A 116 -11.01 2.69 19.58
CA ILE A 116 -11.61 3.53 20.64
C ILE A 116 -13.10 3.11 20.80
N GLU A 117 -13.72 2.71 19.69
CA GLU A 117 -15.03 2.05 19.64
C GLU A 117 -14.87 0.67 18.97
N PRO A 118 -15.01 -0.45 19.69
CA PRO A 118 -14.93 -1.78 19.10
C PRO A 118 -16.17 -2.05 18.26
N LEU A 119 -15.98 -2.18 16.95
CA LEU A 119 -17.07 -2.51 16.02
C LEU A 119 -17.13 -4.03 15.81
N PRO A 120 -18.33 -4.65 15.91
CA PRO A 120 -18.49 -6.09 15.76
C PRO A 120 -18.25 -6.58 14.32
N GLN A 121 -18.40 -5.69 13.34
CA GLN A 121 -18.22 -5.99 11.92
C GLN A 121 -17.48 -4.83 11.23
N SER A 122 -16.69 -5.16 10.21
CA SER A 122 -16.17 -4.14 9.30
C SER A 122 -17.31 -3.57 8.45
N GLY A 123 -17.13 -2.35 7.95
CA GLY A 123 -17.93 -1.86 6.81
C GLY A 123 -17.56 -2.59 5.52
N MET A 124 -17.79 -1.93 4.37
CA MET A 124 -17.31 -2.43 3.08
C MET A 124 -15.78 -2.61 3.12
N ALA A 125 -15.31 -3.81 2.75
CA ALA A 125 -13.90 -4.15 2.72
C ALA A 125 -13.46 -4.50 1.29
N VAL A 126 -12.25 -4.09 0.92
CA VAL A 126 -11.65 -4.39 -0.38
C VAL A 126 -10.35 -5.12 -0.17
N PHE A 127 -10.24 -6.33 -0.71
CA PHE A 127 -8.99 -7.08 -0.75
C PHE A 127 -8.36 -6.97 -2.13
N GLU A 128 -7.12 -6.50 -2.16
CA GLU A 128 -6.31 -6.48 -3.36
C GLU A 128 -5.24 -7.56 -3.25
N ILE A 129 -5.20 -8.44 -4.25
CA ILE A 129 -4.20 -9.50 -4.33
C ILE A 129 -3.35 -9.30 -5.56
N GLY A 130 -2.04 -9.15 -5.36
CA GLY A 130 -1.05 -9.06 -6.44
C GLY A 130 -0.86 -10.40 -7.13
N LEU A 131 -0.95 -10.40 -8.46
CA LEU A 131 -0.64 -11.56 -9.30
C LEU A 131 0.84 -11.56 -9.68
N PRO A 132 1.55 -12.69 -9.48
CA PRO A 132 2.90 -12.86 -9.99
C PRO A 132 2.94 -12.77 -11.53
N THR A 133 4.12 -12.41 -12.05
CA THR A 133 4.32 -12.34 -13.51
C THR A 133 4.08 -13.70 -14.17
N GLY A 134 3.47 -13.69 -15.36
CA GLY A 134 3.17 -14.91 -16.13
C GLY A 134 1.84 -15.60 -15.77
N PHE A 135 1.15 -15.17 -14.72
CA PHE A 135 -0.19 -15.66 -14.38
C PHE A 135 -1.26 -14.65 -14.78
N ILE A 136 -2.37 -15.14 -15.32
CA ILE A 136 -3.52 -14.33 -15.70
C ILE A 136 -4.79 -14.93 -15.10
N VAL A 137 -5.72 -14.06 -14.72
CA VAL A 137 -7.05 -14.44 -14.24
C VAL A 137 -8.07 -13.83 -15.18
N LEU A 138 -9.03 -14.63 -15.64
CA LEU A 138 -10.09 -14.17 -16.53
C LEU A 138 -11.22 -13.57 -15.72
N ASN A 139 -11.78 -12.45 -16.21
CA ASN A 139 -12.93 -11.81 -15.56
C ASN A 139 -14.19 -12.69 -15.57
N ASP A 140 -14.33 -13.62 -16.54
CA ASP A 140 -15.46 -14.56 -16.56
C ASP A 140 -15.39 -15.55 -15.39
N ASP A 141 -14.21 -16.09 -15.10
CA ASP A 141 -13.99 -17.00 -13.98
C ASP A 141 -14.26 -16.32 -12.63
N LEU A 142 -13.85 -15.06 -12.48
CA LEU A 142 -14.15 -14.26 -11.29
C LEU A 142 -15.65 -14.00 -11.13
N ARG A 143 -16.37 -13.71 -12.22
CA ARG A 143 -17.83 -13.54 -12.16
C ARG A 143 -18.53 -14.83 -11.78
N ARG A 144 -18.09 -15.97 -12.32
CA ARG A 144 -18.59 -17.30 -11.92
C ARG A 144 -18.32 -17.56 -10.44
N TYR A 145 -17.14 -17.18 -9.95
CA TYR A 145 -16.79 -17.32 -8.54
C TYR A 145 -17.71 -16.48 -7.63
N VAL A 146 -17.94 -15.21 -7.96
CA VAL A 146 -18.90 -14.36 -7.22
C VAL A 146 -20.31 -14.97 -7.24
N ASN A 147 -20.76 -15.40 -8.42
CA ASN A 147 -22.10 -16.01 -8.59
C ASN A 147 -22.24 -17.37 -7.90
N SER A 148 -21.13 -18.06 -7.61
CA SER A 148 -21.16 -19.34 -6.90
C SER A 148 -21.60 -19.21 -5.44
N LEU A 149 -21.59 -18.00 -4.88
CA LEU A 149 -21.94 -17.70 -3.49
C LEU A 149 -21.16 -18.53 -2.46
N MET A 150 -20.00 -19.07 -2.86
CA MET A 150 -19.12 -19.83 -1.97
C MET A 150 -18.62 -18.98 -0.80
N VAL A 151 -18.48 -17.67 -1.03
CA VAL A 151 -18.17 -16.68 0.00
C VAL A 151 -19.37 -15.73 0.14
N PRO A 152 -20.10 -15.76 1.27
CA PRO A 152 -21.41 -15.10 1.39
C PRO A 152 -21.34 -13.57 1.25
N ASN A 153 -20.22 -12.97 1.64
CA ASN A 153 -20.05 -11.52 1.66
C ASN A 153 -19.38 -10.97 0.39
N LEU A 154 -19.00 -11.83 -0.56
CA LEU A 154 -18.30 -11.38 -1.78
C LEU A 154 -19.32 -10.86 -2.81
N ARG A 155 -19.30 -9.56 -3.07
CA ARG A 155 -20.25 -8.90 -3.96
C ARG A 155 -19.73 -8.69 -5.38
N TYR A 156 -18.44 -8.41 -5.50
CA TYR A 156 -17.83 -8.14 -6.81
C TYR A 156 -16.35 -8.53 -6.81
N ALA A 157 -15.87 -9.00 -7.95
CA ALA A 157 -14.46 -9.29 -8.16
C ALA A 157 -14.05 -8.82 -9.56
N ARG A 158 -12.84 -8.24 -9.65
CA ARG A 158 -12.29 -7.73 -10.90
C ARG A 158 -10.79 -8.02 -10.99
N ALA A 159 -10.36 -8.58 -12.11
CA ALA A 159 -8.96 -8.69 -12.46
C ALA A 159 -8.50 -7.47 -13.28
N ASN A 160 -7.38 -6.91 -12.88
CA ASN A 160 -6.50 -6.07 -13.69
C ASN A 160 -5.25 -6.87 -14.08
N SER A 161 -4.35 -6.30 -14.88
CA SER A 161 -3.17 -7.03 -15.38
C SER A 161 -2.20 -7.53 -14.29
N ARG A 162 -2.18 -6.90 -13.11
CA ARG A 162 -1.26 -7.24 -12.01
C ARG A 162 -1.95 -7.49 -10.66
N TYR A 163 -3.25 -7.20 -10.56
CA TYR A 163 -3.97 -7.25 -9.30
C TYR A 163 -5.38 -7.77 -9.51
N VAL A 164 -5.89 -8.50 -8.53
CA VAL A 164 -7.29 -8.87 -8.44
C VAL A 164 -7.90 -8.19 -7.23
N HIS A 165 -9.01 -7.48 -7.44
CA HIS A 165 -9.73 -6.79 -6.39
C HIS A 165 -11.00 -7.58 -6.06
N PHE A 166 -11.21 -7.86 -4.77
CA PHE A 166 -12.40 -8.49 -4.22
C PHE A 166 -13.10 -7.50 -3.31
N PHE A 167 -14.38 -7.24 -3.58
CA PHE A 167 -15.22 -6.30 -2.85
C PHE A 167 -16.20 -7.08 -1.98
N PHE A 168 -16.07 -6.88 -0.67
CA PHE A 168 -16.91 -7.51 0.33
C PHE A 168 -17.90 -6.52 0.91
N ASP A 169 -19.12 -6.99 1.10
CA ASP A 169 -20.14 -6.33 1.91
C ASP A 169 -20.02 -6.74 3.39
N THR A 170 -20.79 -6.10 4.25
CA THR A 170 -20.84 -6.38 5.70
C THR A 170 -21.41 -7.75 6.02
#